data_AF-A0A4P9XWB5-F1
#
_entry.id   AF-A0A4P9XWB5-F1
#
_cell.length_a   1.000
_cell.length_b   1.000
_cell.length_c   1.000
_cell.angle_alpha   90.00
_cell.angle_beta   90.00
_cell.angle_gamma   90.00
#
_symmetry.space_group_name_H-M   'P 1'
#
loop_
_entity.id
_entity.type
_entity.pdbx_description
1 polymer ?
#
loop_
_entity_poly.entity_id
_entity_poly.type
_entity_poly.pdbx_seq_one_letter_code
_entity_poly.pdbx_strand_id
1 'polypeptide(L)'
;MSVFSEDQLRRYEVYRRSALGKSTVRKLVASVLQQTVSPTMAFVVAGFTKVYVGEIIETARDVMVEWGQTGPLRPEHLREAQRRYKATHGTPACSLHRRRPPAGF
;
A
#
# COMPACT_ATOMS: atom_id res chain seq x y z
N MET A 1 -13.23 -17.93 -28.23
CA MET A 1 -11.84 -18.14 -27.76
C MET A 1 -11.66 -17.34 -26.48
N SER A 2 -11.57 -18.00 -25.32
CA SER A 2 -11.23 -17.31 -24.07
C SER A 2 -9.74 -16.94 -24.11
N VAL A 3 -9.45 -15.65 -24.08
CA VAL A 3 -8.09 -15.08 -24.17
C VAL A 3 -7.26 -15.34 -22.90
N PHE A 4 -7.89 -15.83 -21.83
CA PHE A 4 -7.28 -16.06 -20.53
C PHE A 4 -7.37 -17.52 -20.09
N SER A 5 -6.36 -17.98 -19.35
CA SER A 5 -6.46 -19.21 -18.54
C SER A 5 -7.44 -19.01 -17.38
N GLU A 6 -8.03 -20.10 -16.89
CA GLU A 6 -9.01 -20.09 -15.79
C GLU A 6 -8.45 -19.41 -14.52
N ASP A 7 -7.18 -19.67 -14.20
CA ASP A 7 -6.49 -19.03 -13.08
C ASP A 7 -6.29 -17.53 -13.27
N GLN A 8 -5.99 -17.07 -14.48
CA GLN A 8 -5.86 -15.65 -14.79
C GLN A 8 -7.20 -14.93 -14.65
N LEU A 9 -8.28 -15.55 -15.14
CA LEU A 9 -9.64 -15.02 -15.00
C LEU A 9 -10.03 -14.91 -13.52
N ARG A 10 -9.77 -15.95 -12.72
CA ARG A 10 -10.04 -15.95 -11.27
C ARG A 10 -9.30 -14.81 -10.55
N ARG A 11 -8.02 -14.61 -10.84
CA ARG A 11 -7.22 -13.52 -10.24
C ARG A 11 -7.77 -12.15 -10.65
N TYR A 12 -8.12 -11.99 -11.92
CA TYR A 12 -8.70 -10.76 -12.43
C TYR A 12 -10.05 -10.43 -11.77
N GLU A 13 -10.93 -11.43 -11.58
CA GLU A 13 -12.20 -11.20 -10.89
C GLU A 13 -12.03 -10.73 -9.45
N VAL A 14 -11.10 -11.36 -8.72
CA VAL A 14 -10.77 -10.97 -7.34
C VAL A 14 -10.22 -9.54 -7.31
N TYR A 15 -9.29 -9.20 -8.21
CA TYR A 15 -8.76 -7.84 -8.33
C TYR A 15 -9.86 -6.82 -8.65
N ARG A 16 -10.74 -7.12 -9.61
CA ARG A 16 -11.83 -6.23 -10.04
C ARG A 16 -12.85 -5.99 -8.91
N ARG A 17 -13.21 -7.04 -8.16
CA ARG A 17 -14.18 -6.96 -7.05
C ARG A 17 -13.57 -6.39 -5.76
N SER A 18 -12.25 -6.44 -5.59
CA SER A 18 -11.59 -5.93 -4.40
C SER A 18 -11.79 -4.41 -4.27
N ALA A 19 -12.31 -3.98 -3.12
CA ALA A 19 -12.50 -2.58 -2.77
C ALA A 19 -12.40 -2.40 -1.26
N LEU A 20 -11.94 -1.23 -0.83
CA LEU A 20 -11.89 -0.89 0.59
C LEU A 20 -13.25 -0.42 1.09
N GLY A 21 -13.61 -0.80 2.32
CA GLY A 21 -14.87 -0.40 2.94
C GLY A 21 -14.96 1.11 3.10
N LYS A 22 -15.85 1.75 2.33
CA LYS A 22 -16.00 3.22 2.29
C LYS A 22 -16.24 3.83 3.68
N SER A 23 -17.02 3.14 4.53
CA SER A 23 -17.31 3.56 5.91
C SER A 23 -16.07 3.53 6.79
N THR A 24 -15.25 2.48 6.70
CA THR A 24 -14.00 2.33 7.45
C THR A 24 -12.98 3.38 7.02
N VAL A 25 -12.80 3.58 5.71
CA VAL A 25 -11.90 4.62 5.16
C VAL A 25 -12.35 5.99 5.65
N ARG A 26 -13.65 6.31 5.57
CA ARG A 26 -14.18 7.58 6.05
C ARG A 26 -13.91 7.81 7.54
N LYS A 27 -14.11 6.78 8.39
CA LYS A 27 -13.83 6.86 9.83
C LYS A 27 -12.34 7.13 10.10
N LEU A 28 -11.45 6.45 9.38
CA LEU A 28 -10.00 6.64 9.52
C LEU A 28 -9.59 8.07 9.11
N VAL A 29 -10.04 8.53 7.94
CA VAL A 29 -9.72 9.87 7.44
C VAL A 29 -10.27 10.95 8.39
N ALA A 30 -11.50 10.77 8.89
CA ALA A 30 -12.08 11.69 9.87
C ALA A 30 -11.30 11.70 11.19
N SER A 31 -10.78 10.56 11.64
CA SER A 31 -9.94 10.47 12.84
C SER A 31 -8.60 11.18 12.67
N VAL A 32 -8.00 11.15 11.47
CA VAL A 32 -6.71 11.80 11.19
C VAL A 32 -6.88 13.31 11.04
N LEU A 33 -7.91 13.75 10.31
CA LEU A 33 -8.15 15.17 10.05
C LEU A 33 -8.92 15.88 11.17
N GLN A 34 -9.49 15.12 12.12
CA GLN A 34 -10.41 15.62 13.16
C GLN A 34 -11.58 16.43 12.59
N GLN A 35 -12.04 16.07 11.39
CA GLN A 35 -13.06 16.78 10.63
C GLN A 35 -14.09 15.83 10.03
N THR A 36 -15.27 16.35 9.67
CA THR A 36 -16.28 15.59 8.94
C THR A 36 -15.87 15.42 7.49
N VAL A 37 -15.80 14.15 7.05
CA VAL A 37 -15.34 13.80 5.70
C VAL A 37 -16.54 13.51 4.79
N SER A 38 -16.55 14.11 3.60
CA SER A 38 -17.57 13.89 2.58
C SER A 38 -17.47 12.48 1.96
N PRO A 39 -18.58 11.90 1.48
CA PRO A 39 -18.55 10.60 0.80
C PRO A 39 -17.62 10.55 -0.42
N THR A 40 -17.55 11.65 -1.18
CA THR A 40 -16.65 11.80 -2.34
C THR A 40 -15.18 11.71 -1.93
N MET A 41 -14.79 12.39 -0.84
CA MET A 41 -13.42 12.32 -0.34
C MET A 41 -13.04 10.89 0.08
N ALA A 42 -13.94 10.18 0.76
CA ALA A 42 -13.71 8.79 1.14
C ALA A 42 -13.55 7.86 -0.07
N PHE A 43 -14.27 8.11 -1.17
CA PHE A 43 -14.13 7.37 -2.42
C PHE A 43 -12.75 7.60 -3.06
N VAL A 44 -12.30 8.86 -3.13
CA VAL A 44 -11.00 9.23 -3.68
C VAL A 44 -9.87 8.58 -2.88
N VAL A 45 -9.90 8.68 -1.55
CA VAL A 45 -8.88 8.06 -0.68
C VAL A 45 -8.88 6.54 -0.83
N ALA A 46 -10.05 5.90 -0.92
CA ALA A 46 -10.13 4.45 -1.16
C ALA A 46 -9.51 4.05 -2.52
N GLY A 47 -9.68 4.88 -3.55
CA GLY A 47 -9.05 4.69 -4.86
C GLY A 47 -7.52 4.75 -4.78
N PHE A 48 -6.97 5.83 -4.21
CA PHE A 48 -5.52 5.96 -4.03
C PHE A 48 -4.93 4.85 -3.17
N THR A 49 -5.64 4.46 -2.09
CA THR A 49 -5.18 3.36 -1.23
C THR A 49 -5.15 2.03 -1.99
N LYS A 50 -6.11 1.78 -2.91
CA LYS A 50 -6.09 0.58 -3.76
C LYS A 50 -4.88 0.57 -4.70
N VAL A 51 -4.55 1.71 -5.31
CA VAL A 51 -3.36 1.85 -6.17
C VAL A 51 -2.09 1.58 -5.38
N TYR A 52 -1.93 2.21 -4.21
CA TYR A 52 -0.80 1.98 -3.30
C TYR A 52 -0.62 0.50 -2.94
N VAL A 53 -1.70 -0.19 -2.57
CA VAL A 53 -1.63 -1.62 -2.26
C VAL A 53 -1.21 -2.44 -3.48
N GLY A 54 -1.66 -2.08 -4.69
CA GLY A 54 -1.23 -2.70 -5.94
C GLY A 54 0.27 -2.58 -6.16
N GLU A 55 0.81 -1.36 -6.09
CA GLU A 55 2.24 -1.07 -6.28
C GLU A 55 3.13 -1.85 -5.30
N ILE A 56 2.71 -1.93 -4.04
CA ILE A 56 3.45 -2.69 -3.01
C ILE A 56 3.43 -4.20 -3.30
N ILE A 57 2.28 -4.75 -3.72
CA ILE A 57 2.15 -6.18 -4.02
C ILE A 57 2.93 -6.56 -5.27
N GLU A 58 2.91 -5.72 -6.31
CA GLU A 58 3.71 -5.89 -7.53
C GLU A 58 5.20 -5.89 -7.20
N THR A 59 5.66 -4.87 -6.47
CA THR A 59 7.06 -4.81 -6.04
C THR A 59 7.46 -6.01 -5.17
N ALA A 60 6.57 -6.47 -4.28
CA ALA A 60 6.83 -7.66 -3.47
C ALA A 60 6.91 -8.93 -4.30
N ARG A 61 6.14 -9.01 -5.39
CA ARG A 61 6.21 -10.11 -6.33
C ARG A 61 7.55 -10.12 -7.08
N ASP A 62 8.04 -8.95 -7.48
CA ASP A 62 9.35 -8.80 -8.12
C ASP A 62 10.48 -9.23 -7.18
N VAL A 63 10.47 -8.77 -5.92
CA VAL A 63 11.44 -9.18 -4.90
C VAL A 63 11.44 -10.70 -4.70
N MET A 64 10.26 -11.32 -4.65
CA MET A 64 10.15 -12.78 -4.50
C MET A 64 10.79 -13.52 -5.68
N VAL A 65 10.58 -13.03 -6.91
CA VAL A 65 11.16 -13.59 -8.14
C VAL A 65 12.69 -13.38 -8.16
N GLU A 66 13.18 -12.20 -7.80
CA GLU A 66 14.61 -11.90 -7.68
C GLU A 66 15.32 -12.82 -6.68
N TRP A 67 14.63 -13.20 -5.60
CA TRP A 67 15.17 -14.13 -4.59
C TRP A 67 15.01 -15.60 -4.96
N GLY A 68 14.48 -15.90 -6.16
CA GLY A 68 14.26 -17.26 -6.63
C GLY A 68 13.21 -18.03 -5.81
N GLN A 69 12.34 -17.33 -5.08
CA GLN A 69 11.32 -17.95 -4.25
C GLN A 69 10.01 -18.10 -5.02
N THR A 70 9.25 -19.16 -4.71
CA THR A 70 7.94 -19.43 -5.32
C THR A 70 6.92 -19.71 -4.22
N GLY A 71 5.67 -19.31 -4.46
CA GLY A 71 4.56 -19.52 -3.53
C GLY A 71 3.88 -18.22 -3.11
N PRO A 72 3.21 -18.22 -1.94
CA PRO A 72 2.59 -17.03 -1.38
C PRO A 72 3.63 -15.97 -0.96
N LEU A 73 3.26 -14.69 -1.06
CA LEU A 73 4.08 -13.59 -0.56
C LEU A 73 4.29 -13.72 0.95
N ARG A 74 5.55 -13.60 1.38
CA ARG A 74 5.97 -13.65 2.77
C ARG A 74 6.14 -12.23 3.33
N PRO A 75 6.11 -12.06 4.67
CA PRO A 75 6.34 -10.76 5.29
C PRO A 75 7.68 -10.11 4.91
N GLU A 76 8.70 -10.91 4.63
CA GLU A 76 10.02 -10.46 4.14
C GLU A 76 9.94 -9.73 2.80
N HIS A 77 9.17 -10.25 1.84
CA HIS A 77 8.96 -9.61 0.53
C HIS A 77 8.25 -8.28 0.66
N LEU A 78 7.23 -8.20 1.52
CA LEU A 78 6.46 -6.97 1.73
C LEU A 78 7.30 -5.86 2.39
N ARG A 79 8.17 -6.22 3.34
CA ARG A 79 9.08 -5.26 3.99
C ARG A 79 10.10 -4.70 3.01
N GLU A 80 10.68 -5.57 2.18
CA GLU A 80 11.64 -5.15 1.16
C GLU A 80 10.96 -4.30 0.08
N ALA A 81 9.75 -4.70 -0.36
CA ALA A 81 8.95 -3.90 -1.27
C ALA A 81 8.65 -2.50 -0.71
N GLN A 82 8.29 -2.41 0.57
CA GLN A 82 8.08 -1.11 1.22
C GLN A 82 9.36 -0.28 1.29
N ARG A 83 10.53 -0.90 1.52
CA ARG A 83 11.83 -0.21 1.52
C ARG A 83 12.12 0.39 0.15
N ARG A 84 11.93 -0.38 -0.93
CA ARG A 84 12.11 0.08 -2.32
C ARG A 84 11.10 1.17 -2.68
N TYR A 85 9.84 0.98 -2.32
CA TYR A 85 8.77 1.96 -2.57
C TYR A 85 9.11 3.34 -2.01
N LYS A 86 9.59 3.39 -0.75
CA LYS A 86 10.01 4.62 -0.08
C LYS A 86 11.23 5.28 -0.72
N ALA A 87 12.13 4.49 -1.32
CA ALA A 87 13.30 5.01 -2.02
C ALA A 87 12.90 5.67 -3.35
N THR A 88 11.97 5.07 -4.10
CA THR A 88 11.52 5.57 -5.41
C THR A 88 10.59 6.79 -5.30
N HIS A 89 9.65 6.78 -4.35
CA HIS A 89 8.64 7.84 -4.21
C HIS A 89 9.08 9.01 -3.34
N GLY A 90 10.29 8.94 -2.77
CA GLY A 90 10.80 9.89 -1.81
C GLY A 90 10.07 9.77 -0.47
N THR A 91 10.84 9.71 0.62
CA THR A 91 10.27 10.06 1.92
C THR A 91 10.05 11.57 1.91
N PRO A 92 8.92 12.13 2.37
CA PRO A 92 8.91 13.56 2.68
C PRO A 92 10.07 13.80 3.63
N ALA A 93 10.99 14.68 3.25
CA ALA A 93 12.25 14.94 3.94
C ALA A 93 11.98 15.58 5.32
N CYS A 94 11.53 14.79 6.27
CA CYS A 94 11.37 15.17 7.67
C CYS A 94 11.71 13.99 8.57
N SER A 95 12.97 13.57 8.50
CA SER A 95 13.63 12.72 9.49
C SER A 95 14.69 13.49 10.31
N LEU A 96 14.68 14.83 10.27
CA LEU A 96 15.55 15.68 11.09
C LEU A 96 14.79 16.38 12.23
N HIS A 97 14.02 15.62 13.01
CA HIS A 97 13.66 16.07 14.34
C HIS A 97 13.77 14.92 15.34
N ARG A 98 14.96 14.84 15.98
CA ARG A 98 15.16 14.69 17.43
C ARG A 98 16.43 13.90 17.76
N ARG A 99 17.56 14.61 17.76
CA ARG A 99 18.59 14.45 18.80
C ARG A 99 19.05 15.85 19.22
N ARG A 100 18.32 16.49 20.15
CA ARG A 100 18.97 17.51 20.97
C ARG A 100 19.99 16.76 21.84
N PRO A 101 21.28 17.12 21.84
CA PRO A 101 22.21 16.59 22.83
C PRO A 101 21.71 16.99 24.23
N PRO A 102 21.96 16.16 25.27
CA PRO A 102 21.63 16.53 26.64
C PRO A 102 22.42 17.79 27.00
N ALA A 103 21.73 18.78 27.57
CA ALA A 103 22.38 19.93 28.19
C ALA A 103 23.26 19.40 29.34
N GLY A 104 24.57 19.60 29.22
CA GLY A 104 25.49 19.43 30.35
C GLY A 104 25.19 20.46 31.43
N PHE A 105 25.38 20.04 32.68
CA PHE A 105 25.45 20.90 33.86
C PHE A 105 26.67 21.80 33.82
#